data_AF-A0A8J7LX08-F1
#
_entry.id   AF-A0A8J7LX08-F1
#
_cell.length_a   1.000
_cell.length_b   1.000
_cell.length_c   1.000
_cell.angle_alpha   90.00
_cell.angle_beta   90.00
_cell.angle_gamma   90.00
#
_symmetry.space_group_name_H-M   'P 1'
#
loop_
_entity.id
_entity.type
_entity.pdbx_description
1 polymer ?
#
loop_
_entity_poly.entity_id
_entity_poly.type
_entity_poly.pdbx_seq_one_letter_code
_entity_poly.pdbx_strand_id
1 'polypeptide(L)'
;MMDDDAFYHYLKLVLDYLPIWSVILIALLIWLIRNPDRLRSLPNYVSSAKIGDVEIQLREIEQKLEETESHVQELETENARLNTLYGAFDVHAPVRELEPVRQHLKAVAGNLDDLSPVLQALEPGADPEEVYAAAEILRTRRDFSSFDALVTAVDRIAADPKLEGLRYHTVWTLASAVHYTLIAAIKHTALPQLSRAQLDRADAAMQKLRDNPHVQLDRPDAPDQGIRGPARYAQDWIAKGRAKLVKAEGG
;
A
#
# COMPACT_ATOMS: atom_id res chain seq x y z
N MET A 1 -14.65 -6.80 -72.49
CA MET A 1 -13.60 -7.64 -71.89
C MET A 1 -12.69 -6.74 -71.05
N MET A 2 -13.15 -6.39 -69.84
CA MET A 2 -12.34 -5.69 -68.83
C MET A 2 -12.98 -5.70 -67.42
N ASP A 3 -14.13 -6.37 -67.23
CA ASP A 3 -14.82 -6.44 -65.92
C ASP A 3 -14.59 -7.76 -65.16
N ASP A 4 -14.22 -8.86 -65.84
CA ASP A 4 -14.01 -10.17 -65.17
C ASP A 4 -12.72 -10.21 -64.34
N ASP A 5 -11.70 -9.41 -64.70
CA ASP A 5 -10.43 -9.36 -63.97
C ASP A 5 -10.55 -8.62 -62.63
N ALA A 6 -11.40 -7.58 -62.55
CA ALA A 6 -11.61 -6.82 -61.32
C ALA A 6 -12.29 -7.69 -60.25
N PHE A 7 -13.33 -8.43 -60.63
CA PHE A 7 -14.03 -9.33 -59.71
C PHE A 7 -13.12 -10.45 -59.19
N TYR A 8 -12.29 -11.03 -60.06
CA TYR A 8 -11.34 -12.06 -59.65
C TYR A 8 -10.26 -11.51 -58.71
N HIS A 9 -9.78 -10.29 -58.95
CA HIS A 9 -8.84 -9.62 -58.06
C HIS A 9 -9.44 -9.26 -56.70
N TYR A 10 -10.69 -8.79 -56.64
CA TYR A 10 -11.40 -8.55 -55.38
C TYR A 10 -11.67 -9.85 -54.62
N LEU A 11 -12.10 -10.91 -55.31
CA LEU A 11 -12.34 -12.22 -54.70
C LEU A 11 -11.05 -12.80 -54.11
N LYS A 12 -9.93 -12.68 -54.84
CA LYS A 12 -8.62 -13.10 -54.37
C LYS A 12 -8.13 -12.29 -53.18
N LEU A 13 -8.32 -10.96 -53.20
CA LEU A 13 -7.95 -10.08 -52.08
C LEU A 13 -8.72 -10.45 -50.80
N VAL A 14 -10.00 -10.80 -50.93
CA VAL A 14 -10.85 -11.23 -49.81
C VAL A 14 -10.46 -12.62 -49.28
N LEU A 15 -10.07 -13.54 -50.17
CA LEU A 15 -9.59 -14.89 -49.81
C LEU A 15 -8.20 -14.88 -49.15
N ASP A 16 -7.32 -13.95 -49.53
CA ASP A 16 -5.97 -13.84 -48.96
C ASP A 16 -5.96 -13.11 -47.60
N TYR A 17 -6.97 -12.28 -47.30
CA TYR A 17 -7.07 -11.49 -46.05
C TYR A 17 -8.01 -12.07 -45.00
N LEU A 18 -8.95 -12.95 -45.37
CA LEU A 18 -9.83 -13.63 -44.43
C LEU A 18 -9.23 -14.99 -44.03
N PRO A 19 -9.03 -15.25 -42.73
CA PRO A 19 -8.67 -16.57 -42.27
C PRO A 19 -9.65 -17.59 -42.86
N ILE A 20 -9.16 -18.71 -43.39
CA ILE A 20 -9.99 -19.79 -43.98
C ILE A 20 -11.16 -20.16 -43.04
N TRP A 21 -10.94 -20.08 -41.73
CA TRP A 21 -11.95 -20.25 -40.69
C TRP A 21 -13.12 -19.28 -40.77
N SER A 22 -12.91 -18.02 -41.13
CA SER A 22 -13.96 -17.01 -41.33
C SER A 22 -14.84 -17.34 -42.53
N VAL A 23 -14.24 -17.83 -43.62
CA VAL A 23 -14.99 -18.29 -44.81
C VAL A 23 -15.79 -19.54 -44.48
N ILE A 24 -15.20 -20.49 -43.74
CA ILE A 24 -15.89 -21.68 -43.24
C ILE A 24 -17.06 -21.29 -42.32
N LEU A 25 -16.86 -20.32 -41.42
CA LEU A 25 -17.88 -19.89 -40.46
C LEU A 25 -19.04 -19.17 -41.15
N ILE A 26 -18.77 -18.37 -42.17
CA ILE A 26 -19.80 -17.74 -43.01
C ILE A 26 -20.54 -18.79 -43.84
N ALA A 27 -19.83 -19.75 -44.45
CA ALA A 27 -20.45 -20.85 -45.18
C ALA A 27 -21.32 -21.73 -44.27
N LEU A 28 -20.85 -21.97 -43.04
CA LEU A 28 -21.58 -22.72 -42.00
C LEU A 28 -22.83 -21.95 -41.57
N LEU A 29 -22.76 -20.63 -41.37
CA LEU A 29 -23.90 -19.76 -41.07
C LEU A 29 -24.93 -19.75 -42.21
N ILE A 30 -24.48 -19.59 -43.46
CA ILE A 30 -25.36 -19.63 -44.63
C ILE A 30 -26.02 -21.01 -44.76
N TRP A 31 -25.27 -22.08 -44.54
CA TRP A 31 -25.80 -23.45 -44.56
C TRP A 31 -26.78 -23.71 -43.41
N LEU A 32 -26.55 -23.14 -42.23
CA LEU A 32 -27.43 -23.19 -41.05
C LEU A 32 -28.77 -22.48 -41.33
N ILE A 33 -28.72 -21.29 -41.93
CA ILE A 33 -29.90 -20.50 -42.32
C ILE A 33 -30.72 -21.25 -43.39
N ARG A 34 -30.05 -21.97 -44.31
CA ARG A 34 -30.72 -22.74 -45.37
C ARG A 34 -31.30 -24.10 -44.91
N ASN A 35 -30.89 -24.62 -43.75
CA ASN A 35 -31.37 -25.88 -43.18
C ASN A 35 -32.01 -25.65 -41.79
N PRO A 36 -33.19 -25.01 -41.71
CA PRO A 36 -33.83 -24.61 -40.45
C PRO A 36 -34.21 -25.77 -39.52
N ASP A 37 -34.34 -27.00 -40.05
CA ASP A 37 -34.66 -28.19 -39.25
C ASP A 37 -33.49 -28.64 -38.34
N ARG A 38 -32.24 -28.27 -38.65
CA ARG A 38 -31.07 -28.54 -37.79
C ARG A 38 -30.82 -27.45 -36.74
N LEU A 39 -31.37 -26.25 -36.93
CA LEU A 39 -31.35 -25.18 -35.91
C LEU A 39 -32.19 -25.57 -34.69
N ARG A 40 -33.27 -26.34 -34.89
CA ARG A 40 -34.16 -26.81 -33.82
C ARG A 40 -33.54 -27.90 -32.93
N SER A 41 -32.48 -28.58 -33.37
CA SER A 41 -31.79 -29.61 -32.57
C SER A 41 -30.56 -29.09 -31.80
N LEU A 42 -30.08 -27.87 -32.09
CA LEU A 42 -28.99 -27.21 -31.35
C LEU A 42 -29.23 -27.03 -29.84
N PRO A 43 -30.43 -26.65 -29.33
CA PRO A 43 -30.63 -26.53 -27.88
C PRO A 43 -30.49 -27.85 -27.13
N ASN A 44 -30.63 -29.00 -27.80
CA ASN A 44 -30.45 -30.32 -27.19
C ASN A 44 -28.98 -30.74 -27.05
N TYR A 45 -28.04 -30.06 -27.73
CA TYR A 45 -26.60 -30.31 -27.60
C TYR A 45 -25.92 -29.37 -26.60
N VAL A 46 -26.50 -28.20 -26.32
CA VAL A 46 -25.97 -27.24 -25.33
C VAL A 46 -26.42 -27.59 -23.91
N SER A 47 -27.55 -28.30 -23.75
CA SER A 47 -28.07 -28.69 -22.44
C SER A 47 -27.34 -29.86 -21.77
N SER A 48 -26.49 -30.61 -22.51
CA SER A 48 -25.74 -31.75 -21.99
C SER A 48 -24.28 -31.46 -21.64
N ALA A 49 -23.79 -30.24 -21.88
CA ALA A 49 -22.52 -29.75 -21.37
C ALA A 49 -22.69 -29.13 -19.96
N LYS A 50 -23.34 -29.86 -19.04
CA LYS A 50 -23.21 -29.61 -17.60
C LYS A 50 -21.80 -30.05 -17.20
N ILE A 51 -20.84 -29.14 -17.36
CA ILE A 51 -19.44 -29.37 -17.05
C ILE A 51 -19.26 -29.10 -15.55
N GLY A 52 -19.12 -30.16 -14.75
CA GLY A 52 -18.88 -30.05 -13.31
C GLY A 52 -17.70 -29.14 -12.95
N ASP A 53 -16.73 -28.99 -13.84
CA ASP A 53 -15.60 -28.06 -13.68
C ASP A 53 -16.03 -26.59 -13.65
N VAL A 54 -17.06 -26.19 -14.41
CA VAL A 54 -17.56 -24.80 -14.44
C VAL A 54 -18.38 -24.50 -13.18
N GLU A 55 -19.17 -25.46 -12.69
CA GLU A 55 -19.95 -25.30 -11.46
C GLU A 55 -19.06 -25.27 -10.21
N ILE A 56 -17.99 -26.08 -10.19
CA ILE A 56 -16.96 -26.02 -9.14
C ILE A 56 -16.22 -24.70 -9.19
N GLN A 57 -15.82 -24.22 -10.37
CA GLN A 57 -15.18 -22.90 -10.52
C GLN A 57 -16.10 -21.76 -10.09
N LEU A 58 -17.39 -21.79 -10.45
CA LEU A 58 -18.36 -20.79 -10.01
C LEU A 58 -18.54 -20.81 -8.50
N ARG A 59 -18.62 -21.99 -7.89
CA ARG A 59 -18.71 -22.12 -6.43
C ARG A 59 -17.44 -21.65 -5.72
N GLU A 60 -16.27 -21.92 -6.28
CA GLU A 60 -15.00 -21.43 -5.75
C GLU A 60 -14.89 -19.90 -5.90
N ILE A 61 -15.40 -19.35 -7.01
CA ILE A 61 -15.48 -17.90 -7.22
C ILE A 61 -16.48 -17.25 -6.26
N GLU A 62 -17.67 -17.83 -6.06
CA GLU A 62 -18.65 -17.36 -5.09
C GLU A 62 -18.09 -17.39 -3.67
N GLN A 63 -17.41 -18.48 -3.29
CA GLN A 63 -16.79 -18.59 -1.97
C GLN A 63 -15.66 -17.56 -1.79
N LYS A 64 -14.82 -17.36 -2.81
CA LYS A 64 -13.80 -16.30 -2.80
C LYS A 64 -14.42 -14.90 -2.74
N LEU A 65 -15.57 -14.70 -3.40
CA LEU A 65 -16.29 -13.43 -3.36
C LEU A 65 -16.87 -13.18 -1.97
N GLU A 66 -17.48 -14.18 -1.35
CA GLU A 66 -18.04 -14.09 0.02
C GLU A 66 -16.93 -13.87 1.06
N GLU A 67 -15.79 -14.57 0.94
CA GLU A 67 -14.60 -14.34 1.77
C GLU A 67 -14.04 -12.92 1.57
N THR A 68 -14.01 -12.43 0.33
CA THR A 68 -13.57 -11.07 0.01
C THR A 68 -14.53 -10.03 0.56
N GLU A 69 -15.85 -10.22 0.42
CA GLU A 69 -16.88 -9.31 0.95
C GLU A 69 -16.85 -9.24 2.48
N SER A 70 -16.71 -10.39 3.15
CA SER A 70 -16.54 -10.45 4.60
C SER A 70 -15.28 -9.70 5.05
N HIS A 71 -14.16 -9.92 4.35
CA HIS A 71 -12.91 -9.24 4.67
C HIS A 71 -13.01 -7.72 4.45
N VAL A 72 -13.67 -7.29 3.37
CA VAL A 72 -13.93 -5.87 3.11
C VAL A 72 -14.80 -5.25 4.23
N GLN A 73 -15.85 -5.94 4.68
CA GLN A 73 -16.70 -5.45 5.78
C GLN A 73 -15.93 -5.32 7.11
N GLU A 74 -15.04 -6.27 7.40
CA GLU A 74 -14.15 -6.18 8.57
C GLU A 74 -13.22 -4.97 8.48
N LEU A 75 -12.58 -4.76 7.33
CA LEU A 75 -11.71 -3.61 7.07
C LEU A 75 -12.47 -2.27 7.12
N GLU A 76 -13.71 -2.22 6.62
CA GLU A 76 -14.57 -1.03 6.72
C GLU A 76 -14.94 -0.72 8.17
N THR A 77 -15.24 -1.75 8.96
CA THR A 77 -15.57 -1.59 10.39
C THR A 77 -14.35 -1.12 11.19
N GLU A 78 -13.18 -1.67 10.89
CA GLU A 78 -11.91 -1.26 11.50
C GLU A 78 -11.53 0.18 11.12
N ASN A 79 -11.69 0.56 9.86
CA ASN A 79 -11.53 1.94 9.39
C ASN A 79 -12.50 2.90 10.09
N ALA A 80 -13.79 2.56 10.17
CA ALA A 80 -14.78 3.39 10.85
C ALA A 80 -14.43 3.61 12.33
N ARG A 81 -13.89 2.59 12.99
CA ARG A 81 -13.40 2.68 14.37
C ARG A 81 -12.21 3.63 14.48
N LEU A 82 -11.24 3.53 13.58
CA LEU A 82 -10.09 4.45 13.54
C LEU A 82 -10.51 5.89 13.26
N ASN A 83 -11.39 6.11 12.28
CA ASN A 83 -11.91 7.45 11.94
C ASN A 83 -12.67 8.08 13.11
N THR A 84 -13.42 7.27 13.87
CA THR A 84 -14.08 7.76 15.10
C THR A 84 -13.05 8.19 16.15
N LEU A 85 -11.93 7.47 16.27
CA LEU A 85 -10.85 7.86 17.17
C LEU A 85 -10.14 9.12 16.69
N TYR A 86 -9.89 9.27 15.40
CA TYR A 86 -9.25 10.45 14.82
C TYR A 86 -10.08 11.71 15.06
N GLY A 87 -11.40 11.64 14.87
CA GLY A 87 -12.30 12.78 15.11
C GLY A 87 -12.57 13.11 16.59
N ALA A 88 -12.10 12.30 17.54
CA ALA A 88 -12.48 12.43 18.95
C ALA A 88 -11.47 13.19 19.81
N PHE A 89 -10.29 13.56 19.31
CA PHE A 89 -9.29 14.25 20.11
C PHE A 89 -8.73 15.49 19.44
N ASP A 90 -8.42 16.49 20.26
CA ASP A 90 -7.70 17.66 19.83
C ASP A 90 -6.19 17.37 19.84
N VAL A 91 -5.57 17.20 18.67
CA VAL A 91 -4.10 17.04 18.54
C VAL A 91 -3.36 18.29 19.06
N HIS A 92 -4.08 19.38 19.25
CA HIS A 92 -3.60 20.62 19.83
C HIS A 92 -3.71 20.73 21.37
N ALA A 93 -4.21 19.69 22.04
CA ALA A 93 -4.23 19.62 23.49
C ALA A 93 -2.81 19.48 24.10
N PRO A 94 -2.60 19.88 25.36
CA PRO A 94 -1.39 19.57 26.13
C PRO A 94 -1.09 18.07 26.15
N VAL A 95 0.20 17.68 26.13
CA VAL A 95 0.64 16.26 26.09
C VAL A 95 0.00 15.40 27.19
N ARG A 96 -0.25 15.97 28.38
CA ARG A 96 -0.91 15.27 29.48
C ARG A 96 -2.35 14.86 29.16
N GLU A 97 -3.05 15.66 28.36
CA GLU A 97 -4.43 15.43 27.94
C GLU A 97 -4.51 14.45 26.77
N LEU A 98 -3.43 14.32 25.99
CA LEU A 98 -3.30 13.28 24.96
C LEU A 98 -2.99 11.89 25.54
N GLU A 99 -2.62 11.78 26.82
CA GLU A 99 -2.22 10.49 27.40
C GLU A 99 -3.29 9.39 27.31
N PRO A 100 -4.59 9.64 27.60
CA PRO A 100 -5.64 8.64 27.41
C PRO A 100 -5.75 8.17 25.94
N VAL A 101 -5.66 9.11 24.99
CA VAL A 101 -5.68 8.83 23.55
C VAL A 101 -4.49 7.95 23.17
N ARG A 102 -3.29 8.28 23.64
CA ARG A 102 -2.09 7.47 23.40
C ARG A 102 -2.21 6.06 23.93
N GLN A 103 -2.77 5.88 25.13
CA GLN A 103 -2.99 4.55 25.70
C GLN A 103 -4.01 3.76 24.88
N HIS A 104 -5.06 4.42 24.39
CA HIS A 104 -6.03 3.79 23.50
C HIS A 104 -5.40 3.39 22.16
N LEU A 105 -4.65 4.28 21.52
CA LEU A 105 -3.95 4.01 20.26
C LEU A 105 -2.93 2.87 20.40
N LYS A 106 -2.23 2.78 21.53
CA LYS A 106 -1.33 1.63 21.81
C LYS A 106 -2.09 0.31 21.93
N ALA A 107 -3.27 0.32 22.56
CA ALA A 107 -4.10 -0.87 22.67
C ALA A 107 -4.66 -1.29 21.31
N VAL A 108 -5.09 -0.33 20.49
CA VAL A 108 -5.53 -0.59 19.10
C VAL A 108 -4.38 -1.13 18.27
N ALA A 109 -3.19 -0.52 18.35
CA ALA A 109 -2.01 -0.92 17.58
C ALA A 109 -1.64 -2.41 17.70
N GLY A 110 -1.88 -3.02 18.86
CA GLY A 110 -1.62 -4.44 19.09
C GLY A 110 -2.65 -5.39 18.46
N ASN A 111 -3.81 -4.88 18.07
CA ASN A 111 -4.93 -5.66 17.53
C ASN A 111 -5.26 -5.32 16.06
N LEU A 112 -4.50 -4.41 15.43
CA LEU A 112 -4.70 -4.07 14.01
C LEU A 112 -4.11 -5.16 13.12
N ASP A 113 -4.94 -5.78 12.31
CA ASP A 113 -4.48 -6.76 11.32
C ASP A 113 -4.06 -6.06 10.02
N ASP A 114 -4.80 -5.02 9.60
CA ASP A 114 -4.45 -4.19 8.45
C ASP A 114 -3.84 -2.85 8.87
N LEU A 115 -2.69 -2.53 8.26
CA LEU A 115 -2.01 -1.24 8.43
C LEU A 115 -2.30 -0.25 7.30
N SER A 116 -3.02 -0.64 6.26
CA SER A 116 -3.33 0.23 5.12
C SER A 116 -3.94 1.58 5.55
N PRO A 117 -4.89 1.64 6.50
CA PRO A 117 -5.43 2.92 7.00
C PRO A 117 -4.38 3.79 7.69
N VAL A 118 -3.47 3.15 8.43
CA VAL A 118 -2.38 3.80 9.13
C VAL A 118 -1.35 4.36 8.14
N LEU A 119 -1.10 3.63 7.06
CA LEU A 119 -0.20 4.08 5.99
C LEU A 119 -0.83 5.19 5.14
N GLN A 120 -2.14 5.13 4.88
CA GLN A 120 -2.88 6.20 4.21
C GLN A 120 -2.83 7.51 5.01
N ALA A 121 -2.94 7.42 6.34
CA ALA A 121 -2.78 8.57 7.24
C ALA A 121 -1.36 9.18 7.24
N LEU A 122 -0.37 8.55 6.59
CA LEU A 122 0.94 9.14 6.38
C LEU A 122 1.07 9.87 5.03
N GLU A 123 0.08 9.80 4.14
CA GLU A 123 0.12 10.41 2.81
C GLU A 123 -0.03 11.95 2.87
N PRO A 124 0.36 12.67 1.79
CA PRO A 124 0.23 14.13 1.77
C PRO A 124 -1.23 14.56 1.86
N GLY A 125 -1.51 15.53 2.74
CA GLY A 125 -2.86 16.10 2.91
C GLY A 125 -3.76 15.34 3.89
N ALA A 126 -3.24 14.31 4.57
CA ALA A 126 -3.92 13.68 5.71
C ALA A 126 -4.12 14.68 6.87
N ASP A 127 -5.16 14.46 7.66
CA ASP A 127 -5.47 15.34 8.79
C ASP A 127 -4.42 15.19 9.90
N PRO A 128 -4.03 16.26 10.62
CA PRO A 128 -2.99 16.20 11.66
C PRO A 128 -3.24 15.16 12.76
N GLU A 129 -4.51 14.91 13.11
CA GLU A 129 -4.97 13.89 14.03
C GLU A 129 -4.65 12.48 13.51
N GLU A 130 -4.91 12.22 12.24
CA GLU A 130 -4.63 10.94 11.58
C GLU A 130 -3.12 10.69 11.54
N VAL A 131 -2.33 11.71 11.16
CA VAL A 131 -0.87 11.63 11.15
C VAL A 131 -0.34 11.33 12.55
N TYR A 132 -0.88 11.98 13.59
CA TYR A 132 -0.49 11.73 14.98
C TYR A 132 -0.82 10.30 15.42
N ALA A 133 -2.03 9.83 15.10
CA ALA A 133 -2.46 8.50 15.47
C ALA A 133 -1.62 7.42 14.76
N ALA A 134 -1.36 7.60 13.46
CA ALA A 134 -0.48 6.73 12.69
C ALA A 134 0.93 6.69 13.28
N ALA A 135 1.47 7.85 13.67
CA ALA A 135 2.77 7.93 14.33
C ALA A 135 2.82 7.14 15.64
N GLU A 136 1.81 7.25 16.51
CA GLU A 136 1.75 6.49 17.77
C GLU A 136 1.57 4.97 17.54
N ILE A 137 0.75 4.58 16.57
CA ILE A 137 0.55 3.17 16.21
C ILE A 137 1.85 2.56 15.70
N LEU A 138 2.51 3.20 14.72
CA LEU A 138 3.76 2.72 14.14
C LEU A 138 4.90 2.70 15.16
N ARG A 139 4.97 3.70 16.05
CA ARG A 139 5.93 3.73 17.17
C ARG A 139 5.75 2.57 18.13
N THR A 140 4.51 2.10 18.29
CA THR A 140 4.16 0.98 19.17
C THR A 140 4.48 -0.35 18.52
N ARG A 141 4.02 -0.57 17.28
CA ARG A 141 4.23 -1.84 16.54
C ARG A 141 5.69 -2.06 16.14
N ARG A 142 6.38 -0.99 15.72
CA ARG A 142 7.77 -1.03 15.23
C ARG A 142 7.94 -2.01 14.07
N ASP A 143 6.92 -2.11 13.24
CA ASP A 143 6.89 -3.05 12.13
C ASP A 143 7.78 -2.57 10.97
N PHE A 144 8.55 -3.49 10.41
CA PHE A 144 9.53 -3.19 9.36
C PHE A 144 8.87 -3.01 8.00
N SER A 145 7.71 -3.65 7.77
CA SER A 145 6.99 -3.52 6.50
C SER A 145 6.55 -2.07 6.25
N SER A 146 6.25 -1.34 7.33
CA SER A 146 5.84 0.08 7.30
C SER A 146 7.01 1.07 7.28
N PHE A 147 8.26 0.59 7.35
CA PHE A 147 9.43 1.45 7.54
C PHE A 147 9.61 2.46 6.39
N ASP A 148 9.42 2.00 5.15
CA ASP A 148 9.62 2.84 3.97
C ASP A 148 8.58 3.96 3.89
N ALA A 149 7.31 3.66 4.17
CA ALA A 149 6.24 4.65 4.23
C ALA A 149 6.51 5.68 5.34
N LEU A 150 6.90 5.21 6.52
CA LEU A 150 7.24 6.08 7.65
C LEU A 150 8.42 7.02 7.34
N VAL A 151 9.50 6.49 6.76
CA VAL A 151 10.67 7.31 6.37
C VAL A 151 10.30 8.30 5.26
N THR A 152 9.47 7.88 4.30
CA THR A 152 8.99 8.76 3.22
C THR A 152 8.16 9.92 3.77
N ALA A 153 7.28 9.65 4.74
CA ALA A 153 6.49 10.69 5.39
C ALA A 153 7.38 11.67 6.15
N VAL A 154 8.37 11.18 6.92
CA VAL A 154 9.31 12.06 7.62
C VAL A 154 10.14 12.90 6.65
N ASP A 155 10.64 12.31 5.57
CA ASP A 155 11.43 13.03 4.57
C ASP A 155 10.64 14.16 3.91
N ARG A 156 9.36 13.90 3.60
CA ARG A 156 8.41 14.88 3.06
C ARG A 156 8.14 16.01 4.06
N ILE A 157 7.73 15.67 5.29
CA ILE A 157 7.44 16.64 6.36
C ILE A 157 8.67 17.50 6.64
N ALA A 158 9.85 16.90 6.67
CA ALA A 158 11.11 17.60 6.88
C ALA A 158 11.48 18.57 5.74
N ALA A 159 10.98 18.33 4.53
CA ALA A 159 11.19 19.24 3.39
C ALA A 159 10.30 20.48 3.47
N ASP A 160 9.17 20.43 4.18
CA ASP A 160 8.31 21.60 4.38
C ASP A 160 8.89 22.54 5.45
N PRO A 161 9.06 23.85 5.15
CA PRO A 161 9.63 24.82 6.10
C PRO A 161 8.84 25.00 7.41
N LYS A 162 7.58 24.56 7.45
CA LYS A 162 6.68 24.62 8.61
C LYS A 162 6.18 23.24 9.04
N LEU A 163 6.85 22.16 8.62
CA LEU A 163 6.50 20.79 8.97
C LEU A 163 5.05 20.41 8.60
N GLU A 164 4.56 20.92 7.47
CA GLU A 164 3.18 20.73 7.00
C GLU A 164 2.11 21.29 7.97
N GLY A 165 2.51 22.21 8.86
CA GLY A 165 1.64 22.73 9.93
C GLY A 165 1.44 21.75 11.08
N LEU A 166 2.12 20.60 11.08
CA LEU A 166 2.08 19.63 12.16
C LEU A 166 2.74 20.19 13.41
N ARG A 167 2.20 19.82 14.58
CA ARG A 167 2.81 20.16 15.85
C ARG A 167 4.14 19.45 16.07
N TYR A 168 5.03 20.10 16.83
CA TYR A 168 6.30 19.50 17.22
C TYR A 168 6.14 18.14 17.89
N HIS A 169 5.08 17.95 18.69
CA HIS A 169 4.84 16.65 19.32
C HIS A 169 4.55 15.55 18.31
N THR A 170 3.76 15.81 17.28
CA THR A 170 3.47 14.85 16.19
C THR A 170 4.75 14.47 15.45
N VAL A 171 5.54 15.47 15.06
CA VAL A 171 6.81 15.26 14.36
C VAL A 171 7.83 14.52 15.25
N TRP A 172 7.86 14.83 16.54
CA TRP A 172 8.66 14.11 17.53
C TRP A 172 8.23 12.64 17.65
N THR A 173 6.93 12.35 17.60
CA THR A 173 6.40 10.98 17.64
C THR A 173 6.78 10.21 16.38
N LEU A 174 6.71 10.82 15.20
CA LEU A 174 7.17 10.22 13.94
C LEU A 174 8.66 9.89 13.96
N ALA A 175 9.50 10.84 14.38
CA ALA A 175 10.95 10.61 14.51
C ALA A 175 11.25 9.51 15.54
N SER A 176 10.47 9.45 16.63
CA SER A 176 10.57 8.38 17.64
C SER A 176 10.11 7.02 17.10
N ALA A 177 9.12 6.99 16.21
CA ALA A 177 8.68 5.77 15.53
C ALA A 177 9.83 5.21 14.69
N VAL A 178 10.49 6.04 13.87
CA VAL A 178 11.65 5.62 13.07
C VAL A 178 12.77 5.09 13.98
N HIS A 179 13.11 5.83 15.04
CA HIS A 179 14.12 5.41 16.00
C HIS A 179 13.80 4.02 16.59
N TYR A 180 12.58 3.77 17.08
CA TYR A 180 12.26 2.50 17.70
C TYR A 180 12.15 1.34 16.69
N THR A 181 11.71 1.59 15.46
CA THR A 181 11.77 0.59 14.39
C THR A 181 13.22 0.22 14.06
N LEU A 182 14.14 1.18 14.02
CA LEU A 182 15.57 0.92 13.86
C LEU A 182 16.15 0.09 15.02
N ILE A 183 15.78 0.38 16.27
CA ILE A 183 16.18 -0.46 17.42
C ILE A 183 15.73 -1.89 17.19
N ALA A 184 14.45 -2.09 16.86
CA ALA A 184 13.87 -3.42 16.68
C ALA A 184 14.58 -4.19 15.54
N ALA A 185 14.87 -3.52 14.43
CA ALA A 185 15.50 -4.13 13.26
C ALA A 185 16.98 -4.49 13.45
N ILE A 186 17.69 -3.77 14.34
CA ILE A 186 19.16 -3.79 14.40
C ILE A 186 19.68 -4.37 15.72
N LYS A 187 19.06 -4.08 16.87
CA LYS A 187 19.69 -4.33 18.18
C LYS A 187 19.99 -5.80 18.45
N HIS A 188 19.02 -6.67 18.18
CA HIS A 188 19.06 -8.08 18.59
C HIS A 188 19.31 -9.06 17.44
N THR A 189 19.62 -8.56 16.24
CA THR A 189 19.84 -9.36 15.03
C THR A 189 21.32 -9.35 14.65
N ALA A 190 21.83 -10.48 14.13
CA ALA A 190 23.20 -10.55 13.62
C ALA A 190 23.34 -9.74 12.33
N LEU A 191 22.35 -9.89 11.44
CA LEU A 191 22.15 -9.09 10.24
C LEU A 191 20.96 -8.14 10.45
N PRO A 192 21.10 -6.83 10.17
CA PRO A 192 19.96 -5.93 10.15
C PRO A 192 18.86 -6.43 9.22
N GLN A 193 17.61 -6.30 9.67
CA GLN A 193 16.44 -6.64 8.84
C GLN A 193 16.12 -5.56 7.79
N LEU A 194 16.78 -4.42 7.88
CA LEU A 194 16.68 -3.33 6.92
C LEU A 194 17.86 -3.36 5.97
N SER A 195 17.59 -3.14 4.69
CA SER A 195 18.62 -3.05 3.65
C SER A 195 19.48 -1.80 3.80
N ARG A 196 20.67 -1.81 3.17
CA ARG A 196 21.55 -0.64 3.11
C ARG A 196 20.83 0.59 2.53
N ALA A 197 20.06 0.41 1.46
CA ALA A 197 19.31 1.50 0.83
C ALA A 197 18.23 2.08 1.75
N GLN A 198 17.59 1.26 2.59
CA GLN A 198 16.63 1.74 3.59
C GLN A 198 17.31 2.54 4.69
N LEU A 199 18.45 2.08 5.18
CA LEU A 199 19.26 2.80 6.16
C LEU A 199 19.76 4.14 5.60
N ASP A 200 20.17 4.17 4.33
CA ASP A 200 20.64 5.39 3.67
C ASP A 200 19.54 6.43 3.46
N ARG A 201 18.34 5.99 3.05
CA ARG A 201 17.16 6.87 2.98
C ARG A 201 16.76 7.42 4.35
N ALA A 202 16.76 6.56 5.38
CA ALA A 202 16.42 6.98 6.74
C ALA A 202 17.42 8.01 7.28
N ASP A 203 18.72 7.84 7.00
CA ASP A 203 19.76 8.77 7.43
C ASP A 203 19.57 10.15 6.80
N ALA A 204 19.31 10.19 5.49
CA ALA A 204 19.03 11.42 4.76
C ALA A 204 17.77 12.13 5.30
N ALA A 205 16.69 11.38 5.54
CA ALA A 205 15.44 11.92 6.08
C ALA A 205 15.64 12.50 7.50
N MET A 206 16.34 11.77 8.38
CA MET A 206 16.63 12.25 9.74
C MET A 206 17.54 13.47 9.74
N GLN A 207 18.54 13.50 8.85
CA GLN A 207 19.42 14.66 8.70
C GLN A 207 18.63 15.88 8.22
N LYS A 208 17.80 15.72 7.18
CA LYS A 208 16.91 16.78 6.68
C LYS A 208 15.98 17.29 7.78
N LEU A 209 15.39 16.39 8.56
CA LEU A 209 14.52 16.76 9.68
C LEU A 209 15.27 17.57 10.74
N ARG A 210 16.49 17.15 11.10
CA ARG A 210 17.32 17.90 12.05
C ARG A 210 17.67 19.27 11.53
N ASP A 211 17.98 19.40 10.25
CA ASP A 211 18.40 20.66 9.64
C ASP A 211 17.23 21.62 9.32
N ASN A 212 15.98 21.15 9.45
CA ASN A 212 14.79 21.95 9.21
C ASN A 212 14.75 23.19 10.14
N PRO A 213 14.57 24.42 9.61
CA PRO A 213 14.58 25.64 10.41
C PRO A 213 13.52 25.67 11.53
N HIS A 214 12.34 25.08 11.29
CA HIS A 214 11.28 25.05 12.29
C HIS A 214 11.59 24.06 13.41
N VAL A 215 12.30 22.97 13.12
CA VAL A 215 12.81 22.02 14.12
C VAL A 215 13.90 22.63 15.00
N GLN A 216 14.69 23.57 14.47
CA GLN A 216 15.70 24.28 15.28
C GLN A 216 15.07 25.13 16.39
N LEU A 217 13.80 25.54 16.23
CA LEU A 217 13.04 26.28 17.22
C LEU A 217 12.42 25.37 18.29
N ASP A 218 12.39 24.05 18.08
CA ASP A 218 11.91 23.11 19.08
C ASP A 218 12.99 22.90 20.16
N ARG A 219 12.66 23.36 21.37
CA ARG A 219 13.50 23.30 22.58
C ARG A 219 14.95 23.72 22.29
N PRO A 220 15.20 25.00 21.93
CA PRO A 220 16.53 25.47 21.54
C PRO A 220 17.58 25.23 22.64
N ASP A 221 17.19 25.38 23.90
CA ASP A 221 18.06 25.20 25.07
C ASP A 221 18.30 23.73 25.44
N ALA A 222 17.46 22.81 24.95
CA ALA A 222 17.58 21.37 25.20
C ALA A 222 17.23 20.55 23.94
N PRO A 223 18.07 20.61 22.88
CA PRO A 223 17.81 20.00 21.57
C PRO A 223 17.43 18.51 21.65
N ASP A 224 18.13 17.76 22.51
CA ASP A 224 17.95 16.32 22.68
C ASP A 224 16.63 15.94 23.36
N GLN A 225 15.95 16.90 24.01
CA GLN A 225 14.62 16.68 24.57
C GLN A 225 13.50 16.99 23.56
N GLY A 226 13.84 17.57 22.40
CA GLY A 226 12.93 17.87 21.29
C GLY A 226 13.08 16.89 20.15
N ILE A 227 12.58 17.25 18.96
CA ILE A 227 12.60 16.43 17.73
C ILE A 227 14.03 16.01 17.35
N ARG A 228 15.01 16.88 17.61
CA ARG A 228 16.43 16.61 17.30
C ARG A 228 17.00 15.41 18.07
N GLY A 229 16.44 15.09 19.25
CA GLY A 229 16.84 13.93 20.05
C GLY A 229 16.56 12.60 19.35
N PRO A 230 15.28 12.22 19.11
CA PRO A 230 14.94 11.00 18.38
C PRO A 230 15.61 10.88 17.02
N ALA A 231 15.74 11.98 16.27
CA ALA A 231 16.43 11.98 14.98
C ALA A 231 17.92 11.64 15.13
N ARG A 232 18.62 12.22 16.12
CA ARG A 232 20.01 11.85 16.43
C ARG A 232 20.14 10.38 16.83
N TYR A 233 19.25 9.89 17.70
CA TYR A 233 19.29 8.49 18.13
C TYR A 233 19.01 7.51 16.98
N ALA A 234 18.11 7.88 16.05
CA ALA A 234 17.89 7.11 14.83
C ALA A 234 19.19 7.01 14.00
N GLN A 235 19.91 8.12 13.80
CA GLN A 235 21.20 8.13 13.10
C GLN A 235 22.26 7.25 13.78
N ASP A 236 22.33 7.27 15.12
CA ASP A 236 23.24 6.39 15.89
C ASP A 236 22.95 4.91 15.61
N TRP A 237 21.67 4.53 15.50
CA TRP A 237 21.27 3.16 15.17
C TRP A 237 21.52 2.81 13.72
N ILE A 238 21.30 3.74 12.79
CA ILE A 238 21.62 3.57 11.37
C ILE A 238 23.12 3.28 11.18
N ALA A 239 23.99 4.04 11.85
CA ALA A 239 25.44 3.82 11.82
C ALA A 239 25.81 2.41 12.30
N LYS A 240 25.18 1.93 13.39
CA LYS A 240 25.36 0.55 13.89
C LYS A 240 24.86 -0.49 12.88
N GLY A 241 23.71 -0.24 12.23
CA GLY A 241 23.16 -1.11 11.19
C GLY A 241 24.11 -1.25 10.01
N ARG A 242 24.61 -0.12 9.48
CA ARG A 242 25.59 -0.11 8.38
C ARG A 242 26.87 -0.88 8.75
N ALA A 243 27.40 -0.68 9.96
CA ALA A 243 28.58 -1.39 10.44
C ALA A 243 28.37 -2.92 10.47
N LYS A 244 27.17 -3.39 10.83
CA LYS A 244 26.82 -4.81 10.79
C LYS A 244 26.76 -5.37 9.36
N LEU A 245 26.17 -4.62 8.42
CA LEU A 245 26.11 -5.03 7.01
C LEU A 245 27.51 -5.15 6.40
N VAL A 246 28.37 -4.16 6.60
CA VAL A 246 29.77 -4.19 6.11
C VAL A 246 30.53 -5.39 6.68
N LYS A 247 30.35 -5.69 7.98
CA LYS A 247 30.97 -6.85 8.61
C LYS A 247 30.51 -8.17 8.00
N ALA A 248 29.25 -8.25 7.55
CA ALA A 248 28.71 -9.46 6.93
C ALA A 248 29.07 -9.60 5.44
N GLU A 249 29.30 -8.50 4.73
CA GLU A 249 29.77 -8.51 3.34
C GLU A 249 31.28 -8.81 3.22
N GLY A 250 32.05 -8.48 4.25
CA GLY A 250 33.51 -8.65 4.29
C GLY A 250 34.03 -9.84 5.10
N GLY A 251 33.16 -10.71 5.60
CA GLY A 251 33.51 -11.94 6.33
C GLY A 251 33.01 -13.18 5.63
#